data_AF-A0A1I5TBW6-F1
#
_entry.id   AF-A0A1I5TBW6-F1
#
_cell.length_a   1.000
_cell.length_b   1.000
_cell.length_c   1.000
_cell.angle_alpha   90.00
_cell.angle_beta   90.00
_cell.angle_gamma   90.00
#
_symmetry.space_group_name_H-M   'P 1'
#
loop_
_entity.id
_entity.type
_entity.pdbx_description
1 polymer ?
#
loop_
_entity_poly.entity_id
_entity_poly.type
_entity_poly.pdbx_seq_one_letter_code
_entity_poly.pdbx_strand_id
1 'polypeptide(L)'
;MKEKLLQALLSNNQDVLKSIAMIIAHEVRNNIEDFHVAHLSDRQMKELNPLIREAIYNALFAIANYEQHPSLKNFIDFHVMSIPEYWEVPQLYNQFSDVFASLEENNTVSFKSQFLNEQFEIGNLYPIPKTNYIQIKASFDFIEVEGDKHKHRNKISSHLRREGYLFHPSIGAYILNSR
;
A
#
# COMPACT_ATOMS: atom_id res chain seq x y z
N MET A 1 7.49 1.92 -0.05
CA MET A 1 7.87 0.89 -1.06
C MET A 1 7.04 1.02 -2.34
N LYS A 2 5.70 1.13 -2.25
CA LYS A 2 4.80 1.40 -3.40
C LYS A 2 5.28 2.51 -4.35
N GLU A 3 5.53 3.70 -3.82
CA GLU A 3 6.02 4.85 -4.63
C GLU A 3 7.38 4.56 -5.28
N LYS A 4 8.29 3.87 -4.57
CA LYS A 4 9.59 3.49 -5.12
C LYS A 4 9.46 2.51 -6.28
N LEU A 5 8.56 1.53 -6.20
CA LEU A 5 8.26 0.62 -7.32
C LEU A 5 7.72 1.38 -8.52
N LEU A 6 6.70 2.21 -8.32
CA LEU A 6 6.08 2.96 -9.41
C LEU A 6 7.09 3.87 -10.10
N GLN A 7 7.87 4.62 -9.32
CA GLN A 7 8.93 5.47 -9.88
C GLN A 7 10.02 4.64 -10.57
N ALA A 8 10.37 3.47 -10.05
CA ALA A 8 11.36 2.61 -10.70
C ALA A 8 10.88 2.04 -12.05
N LEU A 9 9.59 1.68 -12.15
CA LEU A 9 8.99 1.25 -13.41
C LEU A 9 8.98 2.40 -14.43
N LEU A 10 8.60 3.62 -14.00
CA LEU A 10 8.53 4.78 -14.89
C LEU A 10 9.90 5.29 -15.34
N SER A 11 10.88 5.32 -14.42
CA SER A 11 12.24 5.82 -14.69
C SER A 11 13.21 4.73 -15.14
N ASN A 12 12.74 3.49 -15.29
CA ASN A 12 13.55 2.32 -15.62
C ASN A 12 14.75 2.12 -14.66
N ASN A 13 14.57 2.39 -13.37
CA ASN A 13 15.63 2.32 -12.36
C ASN A 13 15.96 0.85 -12.02
N GLN A 14 17.01 0.32 -12.64
CA GLN A 14 17.37 -1.09 -12.54
C GLN A 14 17.73 -1.56 -11.13
N ASP A 15 18.36 -0.72 -10.31
CA ASP A 15 18.80 -1.11 -8.97
C ASP A 15 17.60 -1.30 -8.04
N VAL A 16 16.60 -0.44 -8.17
CA VAL A 16 15.35 -0.58 -7.42
C VAL A 16 14.55 -1.80 -7.91
N LEU A 17 14.47 -2.02 -9.23
CA LEU A 17 13.79 -3.20 -9.78
C LEU A 17 14.44 -4.51 -9.34
N LYS A 18 15.78 -4.60 -9.32
CA LYS A 18 16.51 -5.76 -8.76
C LYS A 18 16.19 -5.97 -7.29
N SER A 19 16.18 -4.89 -6.50
CA SER A 19 15.86 -4.98 -5.07
C SER A 19 14.43 -5.49 -4.84
N ILE A 20 13.47 -5.07 -5.66
CA ILE A 20 12.08 -5.54 -5.59
C ILE A 20 11.97 -6.99 -6.06
N ALA A 21 12.68 -7.38 -7.12
CA ALA A 21 12.72 -8.77 -7.56
C ALA A 21 13.22 -9.71 -6.45
N MET A 22 14.22 -9.28 -5.67
CA MET A 22 14.72 -10.03 -4.51
C MET A 22 13.66 -10.18 -3.42
N ILE A 23 12.87 -9.14 -3.13
CA ILE A 23 11.79 -9.22 -2.14
C ILE A 23 10.72 -10.22 -2.57
N ILE A 24 10.27 -10.14 -3.83
CA ILE A 24 9.24 -11.04 -4.37
C ILE A 24 9.78 -12.48 -4.42
N ALA A 25 11.02 -12.69 -4.89
CA ALA A 25 11.62 -14.01 -4.96
C ALA A 25 11.78 -14.66 -3.59
N HIS A 26 12.13 -13.87 -2.56
CA HIS A 26 12.21 -14.35 -1.19
C HIS A 26 10.85 -14.79 -0.66
N GLU A 27 9.79 -14.02 -0.94
CA GLU A 27 8.42 -14.41 -0.59
C GLU A 27 7.99 -15.70 -1.30
N VAL A 28 8.28 -15.84 -2.60
CA VAL A 28 8.02 -17.09 -3.33
C VAL A 28 8.76 -18.26 -2.68
N ARG A 29 10.05 -18.12 -2.36
CA ARG A 29 10.85 -19.15 -1.68
C ARG A 29 10.22 -19.57 -0.37
N ASN A 30 9.76 -18.61 0.44
CA ASN A 30 9.15 -18.92 1.74
C ASN A 30 7.84 -19.68 1.59
N ASN A 31 7.03 -19.32 0.60
CA ASN A 31 5.75 -19.99 0.36
C ASN A 31 5.88 -21.41 -0.20
N ILE A 32 7.02 -21.73 -0.81
CA ILE A 32 7.32 -23.09 -1.27
C ILE A 32 8.17 -23.88 -0.26
N GLU A 33 8.40 -23.40 0.97
CA GLU A 33 9.32 -24.04 1.90
C GLU A 33 8.89 -25.45 2.30
N ASP A 34 7.61 -25.65 2.62
CA ASP A 34 7.09 -26.98 2.97
C ASP A 34 7.23 -27.95 1.78
N PHE A 35 6.99 -27.46 0.56
CA PHE A 35 7.21 -28.24 -0.66
C PHE A 35 8.69 -28.55 -0.87
N HIS A 36 9.57 -27.57 -0.64
CA HIS A 36 11.01 -27.75 -0.71
C HIS A 36 11.46 -28.83 0.26
N VAL A 37 11.12 -28.74 1.55
CA VAL A 37 11.49 -29.74 2.56
C VAL A 37 11.00 -31.14 2.20
N ALA A 38 9.80 -31.25 1.61
CA ALA A 38 9.20 -32.53 1.24
C ALA A 38 9.78 -33.13 -0.06
N HIS A 39 10.24 -32.33 -1.01
CA HIS A 39 10.46 -32.79 -2.39
C HIS A 39 11.79 -32.36 -3.04
N LEU A 40 12.49 -31.36 -2.49
CA LEU A 40 13.70 -30.80 -3.07
C LEU A 40 14.84 -30.84 -2.03
N SER A 41 16.05 -31.18 -2.47
CA SER A 41 17.24 -31.01 -1.63
C SER A 41 17.67 -29.54 -1.57
N ASP A 42 18.40 -29.16 -0.52
CA ASP A 42 19.00 -27.82 -0.41
C ASP A 42 19.85 -27.44 -1.64
N ARG A 43 20.51 -28.42 -2.26
CA ARG A 43 21.28 -28.20 -3.49
C ARG A 43 20.36 -27.82 -4.66
N GLN A 44 19.26 -28.56 -4.86
CA GLN A 44 18.29 -28.24 -5.90
C GLN A 44 17.64 -26.88 -5.64
N MET A 45 17.34 -26.57 -4.38
CA MET A 45 16.75 -25.28 -4.03
C MET A 45 17.74 -24.12 -4.26
N LYS A 46 19.03 -24.34 -4.02
CA LYS A 46 20.10 -23.39 -4.36
C LYS A 46 20.20 -23.13 -5.87
N GLU A 47 19.90 -24.11 -6.70
CA GLU A 47 19.84 -23.96 -8.17
C GLU A 47 18.53 -23.27 -8.62
N LEU A 48 17.40 -23.58 -7.96
CA LEU A 48 16.08 -23.04 -8.30
C LEU A 48 15.90 -21.57 -7.91
N ASN A 49 16.40 -21.15 -6.75
CA ASN A 49 16.30 -19.76 -6.26
C ASN A 49 16.78 -18.70 -7.29
N PRO A 50 17.95 -18.88 -7.96
CA PRO A 50 18.37 -18.09 -9.10
C PRO A 50 17.34 -17.94 -10.22
N LEU A 51 16.73 -19.04 -10.64
CA LEU A 51 15.80 -19.04 -11.76
C LEU A 51 14.54 -18.23 -11.42
N ILE A 52 14.04 -18.37 -10.19
CA ILE A 52 12.89 -17.60 -9.69
C ILE A 52 13.21 -16.09 -9.69
N ARG A 53 14.33 -15.68 -9.06
CA ARG A 53 14.68 -14.24 -8.98
C ARG A 53 14.94 -13.62 -10.37
N GLU A 54 15.56 -14.37 -11.28
CA GLU A 54 15.88 -13.89 -12.63
C GLU A 54 14.61 -13.80 -13.47
N ALA A 55 13.70 -14.76 -13.38
CA ALA A 55 12.39 -14.70 -14.05
C ALA A 55 11.57 -13.49 -13.58
N ILE A 56 11.49 -13.24 -12.27
CA ILE A 56 10.80 -12.07 -11.71
C ILE A 56 11.45 -10.78 -12.19
N TYR A 57 12.78 -10.67 -12.15
CA TYR A 57 13.48 -9.49 -12.62
C TYR A 57 13.25 -9.24 -14.11
N ASN A 58 13.30 -10.27 -14.95
CA ASN A 58 13.04 -10.16 -16.39
C ASN A 58 11.62 -9.67 -16.66
N ALA A 59 10.62 -10.15 -15.92
CA ALA A 59 9.26 -9.67 -16.02
C ALA A 59 9.15 -8.18 -15.63
N LEU A 60 9.75 -7.77 -14.50
CA LEU A 60 9.76 -6.37 -14.06
C LEU A 60 10.48 -5.45 -15.06
N PHE A 61 11.61 -5.89 -15.62
CA PHE A 61 12.33 -5.18 -16.66
C PHE A 61 11.47 -5.01 -17.91
N ALA A 62 10.83 -6.08 -18.39
CA ALA A 62 9.96 -6.02 -19.56
C ALA A 62 8.75 -5.11 -19.33
N ILE A 63 8.13 -5.13 -18.15
CA ILE A 63 7.03 -4.21 -17.78
C ILE A 63 7.49 -2.75 -17.77
N ALA A 64 8.64 -2.45 -17.16
CA ALA A 64 9.18 -1.08 -17.10
C ALA A 64 9.47 -0.48 -18.50
N ASN A 65 9.68 -1.33 -19.50
CA ASN A 65 10.03 -0.95 -20.86
C ASN A 65 8.97 -1.38 -21.88
N TYR A 66 7.76 -1.73 -21.43
CA TYR A 66 6.70 -2.33 -22.24
C TYR A 66 6.37 -1.47 -23.47
N GLU A 67 6.18 -0.16 -23.27
CA GLU A 67 5.87 0.79 -24.34
C GLU A 67 7.12 1.26 -25.12
N GLN A 68 8.32 0.92 -24.65
CA GLN A 68 9.58 1.46 -25.20
C GLN A 68 10.19 0.54 -26.27
N HIS A 69 9.89 -0.76 -26.24
CA HIS A 69 10.48 -1.72 -27.17
C HIS A 69 9.49 -2.82 -27.62
N PRO A 70 9.21 -2.98 -28.93
CA PRO A 70 8.24 -3.95 -29.44
C PRO A 70 8.48 -5.39 -28.98
N SER A 71 9.73 -5.84 -28.89
CA SER A 71 10.03 -7.20 -28.39
C SER A 71 9.65 -7.41 -26.93
N LEU A 72 9.72 -6.38 -26.08
CA LEU A 72 9.33 -6.47 -24.67
C LEU A 72 7.82 -6.44 -24.51
N LYS A 73 7.14 -5.64 -25.34
CA LYS A 73 5.68 -5.71 -25.49
C LYS A 73 5.22 -7.11 -25.88
N ASN A 74 5.76 -7.66 -26.95
CA ASN A 74 5.43 -9.01 -27.43
C ASN A 74 5.73 -10.07 -26.37
N PHE A 75 6.83 -9.93 -25.63
CA PHE A 75 7.16 -10.82 -24.52
C PHE A 75 6.08 -10.83 -23.45
N ILE A 76 5.62 -9.65 -22.98
CA ILE A 76 4.57 -9.54 -21.96
C ILE A 76 3.22 -10.01 -22.51
N ASP A 77 2.85 -9.61 -23.72
CA ASP A 77 1.58 -10.01 -24.36
C ASP A 77 1.51 -11.54 -24.51
N PHE A 78 2.62 -12.17 -24.92
CA PHE A 78 2.73 -13.62 -24.97
C PHE A 78 2.55 -14.27 -23.59
N HIS A 79 3.16 -13.73 -22.54
CA HIS A 79 3.02 -14.29 -21.19
C HIS A 79 1.59 -14.17 -20.69
N VAL A 80 0.91 -13.03 -20.92
CA VAL A 80 -0.51 -12.84 -20.57
C VAL A 80 -1.39 -13.88 -21.28
N MET A 81 -1.16 -14.12 -22.57
CA MET A 81 -1.90 -15.13 -23.35
C MET A 81 -1.56 -16.58 -22.98
N SER A 82 -0.41 -16.80 -22.33
CA SER A 82 0.08 -18.14 -21.99
C SER A 82 -0.25 -18.54 -20.55
N ILE A 83 -0.95 -17.70 -19.77
CA ILE A 83 -1.45 -18.08 -18.45
C ILE A 83 -2.50 -19.18 -18.63
N PRO A 84 -2.29 -20.40 -18.09
CA PRO A 84 -3.23 -21.49 -18.28
C PRO A 84 -4.58 -21.20 -17.61
N GLU A 85 -5.68 -21.58 -18.26
CA GLU A 85 -7.04 -21.34 -17.74
C GLU A 85 -7.30 -22.04 -16.39
N TYR A 86 -6.58 -23.13 -16.11
CA TYR A 86 -6.70 -23.86 -14.84
C TYR A 86 -5.94 -23.20 -13.68
N TRP A 87 -5.19 -22.12 -13.91
CA TRP A 87 -4.56 -21.37 -12.82
C TRP A 87 -5.63 -20.61 -12.05
N GLU A 88 -5.73 -20.93 -10.76
CA GLU A 88 -6.59 -20.21 -9.84
C GLU A 88 -6.13 -18.76 -9.69
N VAL A 89 -7.08 -17.84 -9.47
CA VAL A 89 -6.74 -16.44 -9.18
C VAL A 89 -5.97 -16.38 -7.85
N PRO A 90 -4.80 -15.72 -7.79
CA PRO A 90 -4.02 -15.63 -6.56
C PRO A 90 -4.84 -15.08 -5.40
N GLN A 91 -4.82 -15.77 -4.28
CA GLN A 91 -5.45 -15.34 -3.03
C GLN A 91 -4.39 -14.83 -2.06
N LEU A 92 -4.75 -13.83 -1.25
CA LEU A 92 -3.94 -13.44 -0.10
C LEU A 92 -3.99 -14.54 0.97
N TYR A 93 -2.85 -14.81 1.60
CA TYR A 93 -2.82 -15.66 2.79
C TYR A 93 -3.61 -15.04 3.93
N ASN A 94 -4.18 -15.89 4.80
CA ASN A 94 -5.02 -15.47 5.93
C ASN A 94 -4.43 -14.31 6.74
N GLN A 95 -3.11 -14.30 6.95
CA GLN A 95 -2.40 -13.25 7.69
C GLN A 95 -2.49 -11.85 7.04
N PHE A 96 -2.76 -11.78 5.75
CA PHE A 96 -2.96 -10.54 5.00
C PHE A 96 -4.43 -10.30 4.65
N SER A 97 -5.30 -11.31 4.71
CA SER A 97 -6.74 -11.16 4.42
C SER A 97 -7.42 -10.18 5.38
N ASP A 98 -7.13 -10.25 6.68
CA ASP A 98 -7.65 -9.29 7.67
C ASP A 98 -7.12 -7.87 7.43
N VAL A 99 -5.87 -7.76 6.96
CA VAL A 99 -5.29 -6.47 6.57
C VAL A 99 -5.99 -5.93 5.34
N PHE A 100 -6.23 -6.76 4.33
CA PHE A 100 -6.91 -6.39 3.09
C PHE A 100 -8.35 -5.93 3.36
N ALA A 101 -9.14 -6.71 4.12
CA ALA A 101 -10.48 -6.32 4.53
C ALA A 101 -10.48 -4.95 5.26
N SER A 102 -9.49 -4.72 6.13
CA SER A 102 -9.36 -3.43 6.83
C SER A 102 -8.90 -2.25 5.97
N LEU A 103 -8.35 -2.50 4.77
CA LEU A 103 -8.05 -1.45 3.79
C LEU A 103 -9.29 -1.08 2.97
N GLU A 104 -10.24 -2.01 2.83
CA GLU A 104 -11.50 -1.80 2.12
C GLU A 104 -12.60 -1.19 3.00
N GLU A 105 -12.48 -1.30 4.33
CA GLU A 105 -13.30 -0.57 5.30
C GLU A 105 -13.01 0.94 5.24
N ASN A 106 -13.53 1.59 4.19
CA ASN A 106 -13.77 3.01 4.19
C ASN A 106 -14.81 3.28 5.27
N ASN A 107 -14.37 3.59 6.49
CA ASN A 107 -15.19 4.36 7.41
C ASN A 107 -15.51 5.67 6.67
N THR A 108 -16.71 5.78 6.09
CA THR A 108 -17.25 7.04 5.58
C THR A 108 -17.43 7.95 6.78
N VAL A 109 -16.36 8.65 7.14
CA VAL A 109 -16.39 9.69 8.16
C VAL A 109 -17.08 10.89 7.54
N SER A 110 -18.27 11.19 8.02
CA SER A 110 -18.95 12.45 7.74
C SER A 110 -19.14 13.22 9.04
N PHE A 111 -18.85 14.52 8.96
CA PHE A 111 -19.03 15.46 10.06
C PHE A 111 -20.32 16.25 9.85
N LYS A 112 -20.91 16.75 10.94
CA LYS A 112 -22.07 17.65 10.87
C LYS A 112 -21.67 19.01 10.31
N SER A 113 -20.43 19.43 10.56
CA SER A 113 -19.87 20.70 10.11
C SER A 113 -19.31 20.58 8.69
N GLN A 114 -19.85 21.40 7.79
CA GLN A 114 -19.29 21.56 6.45
C GLN A 114 -17.78 21.86 6.48
N PHE A 115 -17.34 22.74 7.39
CA PHE A 115 -15.92 23.04 7.57
C PHE A 115 -15.07 21.79 7.87
N LEU A 116 -15.54 20.86 8.71
CA LEU A 116 -14.78 19.63 8.99
C LEU A 116 -14.75 18.69 7.79
N ASN A 117 -15.86 18.56 7.06
CA ASN A 117 -15.89 17.78 5.81
C ASN A 117 -14.92 18.35 4.78
N GLU A 118 -14.89 19.66 4.58
CA GLU A 118 -13.91 20.33 3.70
C GLU A 118 -12.47 20.03 4.16
N GLN A 119 -12.19 20.11 5.46
CA GLN A 119 -10.85 19.79 5.99
C GLN A 119 -10.48 18.31 5.85
N PHE A 120 -11.47 17.41 5.86
CA PHE A 120 -11.27 15.99 5.63
C PHE A 120 -10.98 15.70 4.16
N GLU A 121 -11.74 16.29 3.24
CA GLU A 121 -11.55 16.14 1.79
C GLU A 121 -10.16 16.61 1.34
N ILE A 122 -9.67 17.74 1.88
CA ILE A 122 -8.32 18.23 1.55
C ILE A 122 -7.19 17.54 2.35
N GLY A 123 -7.52 16.55 3.19
CA GLY A 123 -6.55 15.71 3.89
C GLY A 123 -5.88 16.35 5.12
N ASN A 124 -6.47 17.38 5.72
CA ASN A 124 -6.02 17.94 7.01
C ASN A 124 -6.57 17.15 8.21
N LEU A 125 -7.58 16.31 7.99
CA LEU A 125 -8.14 15.32 8.91
C LEU A 125 -8.09 13.95 8.26
N TYR A 126 -7.84 12.91 9.04
CA TYR A 126 -7.89 11.53 8.55
C TYR A 126 -8.29 10.56 9.67
N PRO A 127 -9.01 9.47 9.35
CA PRO A 127 -9.29 8.44 10.32
C PRO A 127 -8.00 7.67 10.62
N ILE A 128 -7.80 7.28 11.86
CA ILE A 128 -6.77 6.31 12.20
C ILE A 128 -7.33 4.92 11.82
N PRO A 129 -6.65 4.16 10.94
CA PRO A 129 -7.14 2.86 10.48
C PRO A 129 -7.53 1.94 11.64
N LYS A 130 -8.61 1.17 11.47
CA LYS A 130 -9.14 0.21 12.46
C LYS A 130 -9.61 0.84 13.79
N THR A 131 -9.86 2.14 13.82
CA THR A 131 -10.37 2.82 15.01
C THR A 131 -11.43 3.85 14.66
N ASN A 132 -12.16 4.31 15.68
CA ASN A 132 -13.07 5.46 15.57
C ASN A 132 -12.36 6.79 15.87
N TYR A 133 -11.03 6.81 15.85
CA TYR A 133 -10.25 8.02 16.07
C TYR A 133 -10.07 8.80 14.76
N ILE A 134 -10.21 10.11 14.86
CA ILE A 134 -9.87 11.09 13.84
C ILE A 134 -8.62 11.84 14.30
N GLN A 135 -7.58 11.84 13.48
CA GLN A 135 -6.38 12.60 13.74
C GLN A 135 -6.39 13.90 12.94
N ILE A 136 -5.88 14.97 13.57
CA ILE A 136 -5.60 16.22 12.86
C ILE A 136 -4.14 16.17 12.44
N LYS A 137 -3.87 16.44 11.16
CA LYS A 137 -2.52 16.57 10.63
C LYS A 137 -1.72 17.61 11.42
N ALA A 138 -0.40 17.48 11.45
CA ALA A 138 0.43 18.49 12.10
C ALA A 138 0.25 19.84 11.39
N SER A 139 0.19 20.94 12.15
CA SER A 139 -0.17 22.25 11.59
C SER A 139 0.80 22.73 10.52
N PHE A 140 2.09 22.37 10.60
CA PHE A 140 3.07 22.73 9.57
C PHE A 140 2.80 22.04 8.22
N ASP A 141 2.18 20.85 8.24
CA ASP A 141 1.88 20.02 7.06
C ASP A 141 0.48 20.27 6.46
N PHE A 142 -0.26 21.27 6.96
CA PHE A 142 -1.58 21.59 6.39
C PHE A 142 -1.47 22.02 4.94
N ILE A 143 -2.40 21.47 4.15
CA ILE A 143 -2.61 21.75 2.73
C ILE A 143 -3.69 22.82 2.62
N GLU A 144 -3.52 23.77 1.69
CA GLU A 144 -4.54 24.78 1.35
C GLU A 144 -5.07 25.61 2.52
N VAL A 145 -4.19 25.90 3.49
CA VAL A 145 -4.48 26.80 4.61
C VAL A 145 -3.57 28.02 4.52
N GLU A 146 -4.17 29.17 4.22
CA GLU A 146 -3.51 30.48 4.29
C GLU A 146 -3.48 31.02 5.71
N GLY A 147 -2.44 31.78 6.06
CA GLY A 147 -2.30 32.43 7.36
C GLY A 147 -1.79 31.51 8.49
N ASP A 148 -2.30 31.74 9.70
CA ASP A 148 -1.82 31.07 10.92
C ASP A 148 -2.36 29.64 11.05
N LYS A 149 -1.53 28.67 10.64
CA LYS A 149 -1.86 27.25 10.66
C LYS A 149 -2.12 26.71 12.09
N HIS A 150 -1.54 27.30 13.13
CA HIS A 150 -1.82 26.90 14.51
C HIS A 150 -3.23 27.32 14.94
N LYS A 151 -3.64 28.54 14.60
CA LYS A 151 -5.03 28.99 14.81
C LYS A 151 -6.02 28.13 14.04
N HIS A 152 -5.69 27.74 12.80
CA HIS A 152 -6.52 26.85 12.01
C HIS A 152 -6.68 25.47 12.67
N ARG A 153 -5.59 24.87 13.17
CA ARG A 153 -5.65 23.60 13.91
C ARG A 153 -6.54 23.69 15.16
N ASN A 154 -6.48 24.81 15.87
CA ASN A 154 -7.33 25.07 17.03
C ASN A 154 -8.81 25.21 16.64
N LYS A 155 -9.10 25.80 15.46
CA LYS A 155 -10.44 25.87 14.89
C LYS A 155 -10.99 24.46 14.58
N ILE A 156 -10.21 23.61 13.92
CA ILE A 156 -10.56 22.19 13.68
C ILE A 156 -10.88 21.47 14.99
N SER A 157 -9.99 21.59 15.98
CA SER A 157 -10.16 21.02 17.31
C SER A 157 -11.43 21.51 18.02
N SER A 158 -11.79 22.80 17.85
CA SER A 158 -13.01 23.38 18.40
C SER A 158 -14.26 22.78 17.75
N HIS A 159 -14.27 22.60 16.43
CA HIS A 159 -15.41 22.01 15.71
C HIS A 159 -15.59 20.54 16.09
N LEU A 160 -14.53 19.73 16.14
CA LEU A 160 -14.59 18.33 16.57
C LEU A 160 -15.23 18.20 17.96
N ARG A 161 -14.81 19.04 18.92
CA ARG A 161 -15.39 19.03 20.27
C ARG A 161 -16.88 19.43 20.29
N ARG A 162 -17.30 20.38 19.44
CA ARG A 162 -18.73 20.75 19.32
C ARG A 162 -19.58 19.60 18.78
N GLU A 163 -18.99 18.72 17.97
CA GLU A 163 -19.66 17.52 17.45
C GLU A 163 -19.60 16.31 18.40
N GLY A 164 -19.04 16.49 19.61
CA GLY A 164 -18.99 15.44 20.62
C GLY A 164 -17.74 14.57 20.56
N TYR A 165 -16.73 14.95 19.79
CA TYR A 165 -15.44 14.26 19.82
C TYR A 165 -14.60 14.67 21.03
N LEU A 166 -13.94 13.70 21.66
CA LEU A 166 -13.04 13.90 22.80
C LEU A 166 -11.60 13.63 22.40
N PHE A 167 -10.68 14.50 22.82
CA PHE A 167 -9.26 14.33 22.56
C PHE A 167 -8.65 13.29 23.52
N HIS A 168 -7.91 12.34 22.97
CA HIS A 168 -7.21 11.30 23.70
C HIS A 168 -5.70 11.58 23.72
N PRO A 169 -5.12 12.07 24.83
CA PRO A 169 -3.73 12.56 24.87
C PRO A 169 -2.69 11.53 24.44
N SER A 170 -2.82 10.27 24.87
CA SER A 170 -1.83 9.22 24.59
C SER A 170 -1.79 8.80 23.11
N ILE A 171 -2.85 9.09 22.35
CA ILE A 171 -2.97 8.73 20.93
C ILE A 171 -2.77 9.99 20.06
N GLY A 172 -3.01 11.17 20.63
CA GLY A 172 -2.93 12.43 19.88
C GLY A 172 -4.07 12.60 18.87
N ALA A 173 -5.25 12.01 19.15
CA ALA A 173 -6.39 11.97 18.23
C ALA A 173 -7.73 12.17 18.95
N TYR A 174 -8.82 12.28 18.18
CA TYR A 174 -10.17 12.57 18.64
C TYR A 174 -11.10 11.38 18.42
N ILE A 175 -11.92 10.98 19.39
CA ILE A 175 -12.91 9.90 19.24
C ILE A 175 -14.31 10.42 19.52
N LEU A 176 -15.30 9.98 18.74
CA LEU A 176 -16.69 10.33 18.97
C LEU A 176 -17.16 9.72 20.30
N ASN A 177 -17.64 10.56 21.22
CA ASN A 177 -18.17 10.09 22.49
C ASN A 177 -19.49 9.35 22.28
N SER A 178 -19.45 8.02 22.28
CA SER A 178 -20.64 7.16 22.24
C SER A 178 -21.31 7.20 23.62
N ARG A 179 -22.20 8.17 23.84
CA ARG A 179 -23.17 8.11 24.96
C ARG A 179 -24.42 7.37 24.53
#